data_AF-A0A7G2JYQ7-F1
#
_entry.id   AF-A0A7G2JYQ7-F1
#
_cell.length_a   1.000
_cell.length_b   1.000
_cell.length_c   1.000
_cell.angle_alpha   90.00
_cell.angle_beta   90.00
_cell.angle_gamma   90.00
#
_symmetry.space_group_name_H-M   'P 1'
#
loop_
_entity.id
_entity.type
_entity.pdbx_description
1 polymer ?
#
loop_
_entity_poly.entity_id
_entity_poly.type
_entity_poly.pdbx_seq_one_letter_code
_entity_poly.pdbx_strand_id
1 'polypeptide(L)'
;MIKQDVDFIVRETFESAITLSRATLMKLGIDKIEAEEIIKEVRTLDQERLNEEVLHGFSNEIVKKYWIPRPFIKPHLDTKALNKETEEILSEKIEEEISNDHS
;
A
#
# COMPACT_ATOMS: atom_id res chain seq x y z
N MET A 1 -15.65 18.90 9.35
CA MET A 1 -14.50 19.03 10.27
C MET A 1 -13.21 19.42 9.55
N ILE A 2 -13.02 19.12 8.25
CA ILE A 2 -11.78 19.49 7.52
C ILE A 2 -11.93 20.73 6.61
N LYS A 3 -13.16 21.18 6.29
CA LYS A 3 -13.44 22.35 5.44
C LYS A 3 -13.20 23.74 6.09
N GLN A 4 -12.55 23.78 7.25
CA GLN A 4 -12.15 25.06 7.85
C GLN A 4 -10.71 25.36 7.47
N ASP A 5 -10.36 26.63 7.35
CA ASP A 5 -9.06 27.13 6.93
C ASP A 5 -8.02 26.87 8.04
N VAL A 6 -7.66 25.59 8.25
CA VAL A 6 -6.70 25.14 9.25
C VAL A 6 -5.34 24.93 8.58
N ASP A 7 -4.32 25.64 9.07
CA ASP A 7 -2.95 25.55 8.57
C ASP A 7 -2.32 24.17 8.82
N PHE A 8 -2.79 23.46 9.86
CA PHE A 8 -2.28 22.15 10.27
C PHE A 8 -3.40 21.25 10.77
N ILE A 9 -3.39 20.00 10.33
CA ILE A 9 -4.30 18.95 10.79
C ILE A 9 -3.48 17.82 11.37
N VAL A 10 -3.61 17.60 12.68
CA VAL A 10 -3.03 16.45 13.37
C VAL A 10 -4.14 15.45 13.68
N ARG A 11 -3.94 14.20 13.28
CA ARG A 11 -4.87 13.10 13.59
C ARG A 11 -4.39 12.36 14.83
N GLU A 12 -5.23 12.33 15.86
CA GLU A 12 -4.92 11.88 17.22
C GLU A 12 -4.20 10.52 17.26
N THR A 13 -4.66 9.54 16.47
CA THR A 13 -4.15 8.16 16.55
C THR A 13 -3.14 7.80 15.47
N PHE A 14 -2.87 8.69 14.52
CA PHE A 14 -2.09 8.34 13.33
C PHE A 14 -0.64 8.00 13.66
N GLU A 15 0.06 8.86 14.40
CA GLU A 15 1.48 8.62 14.74
C GLU A 15 1.68 7.42 15.68
N SER A 16 0.72 7.16 16.55
CA SER A 16 0.71 5.96 17.39
C SER A 16 0.60 4.69 16.55
N ALA A 17 -0.28 4.69 15.54
CA ALA A 17 -0.42 3.57 14.61
C ALA A 17 0.85 3.36 13.76
N ILE A 18 1.44 4.44 13.25
CA ILE A 18 2.71 4.39 12.50
C ILE A 18 3.85 3.81 13.35
N THR A 19 3.94 4.22 14.62
CA THR A 19 4.94 3.70 15.55
C THR A 19 4.75 2.20 15.81
N LEU A 20 3.51 1.77 16.01
CA LEU A 20 3.16 0.35 16.17
C LEU A 20 3.52 -0.46 14.91
N SER A 21 3.17 0.04 13.73
CA SER A 21 3.48 -0.61 12.45
C SER A 21 4.98 -0.78 12.27
N ARG A 22 5.78 0.26 12.53
CA ARG A 22 7.25 0.19 12.44
C ARG A 22 7.83 -0.88 13.36
N ALA A 23 7.39 -0.93 14.62
CA ALA A 23 7.83 -1.96 15.57
C ALA A 23 7.44 -3.37 15.11
N THR A 24 6.25 -3.50 14.50
CA THR A 24 5.76 -4.78 13.98
C THR A 24 6.58 -5.26 12.78
N LEU A 25 6.88 -4.38 11.81
CA LEU A 25 7.73 -4.69 10.66
C LEU A 25 9.10 -5.19 11.12
N MET A 26 9.75 -4.46 12.04
CA MET A 26 11.04 -4.86 12.60
C MET A 26 10.97 -6.21 13.34
N LYS A 27 9.85 -6.48 14.05
CA LYS A 27 9.64 -7.76 14.75
C LYS A 27 9.47 -8.94 13.81
N LEU A 28 8.94 -8.70 12.60
CA LEU A 28 8.79 -9.69 11.54
C LEU A 28 10.09 -9.93 10.75
N GLY A 29 11.17 -9.19 11.05
CA GLY A 29 12.49 -9.39 10.46
C GLY A 29 12.86 -8.42 9.34
N ILE A 30 12.01 -7.41 9.07
CA ILE A 30 12.33 -6.32 8.15
C ILE A 30 13.39 -5.43 8.80
N ASP A 31 14.39 -5.00 8.04
CA ASP A 31 15.46 -4.17 8.60
C ASP A 31 14.98 -2.75 8.90
N LYS A 32 15.76 -2.00 9.69
CA LYS A 32 15.36 -0.68 10.16
C LYS A 32 15.23 0.33 9.02
N ILE A 33 16.12 0.28 8.03
CA ILE A 33 16.17 1.23 6.92
C ILE A 33 14.95 0.98 6.04
N GLU A 34 14.72 -0.28 5.65
CA GLU A 34 13.54 -0.68 4.87
C GLU A 34 12.24 -0.31 5.60
N ALA A 35 12.13 -0.59 6.91
CA ALA A 35 10.98 -0.20 7.70
C ALA A 35 10.73 1.32 7.70
N GLU A 36 11.78 2.14 7.70
CA GLU A 36 11.65 3.60 7.64
C GLU A 36 11.21 4.09 6.26
N GLU A 37 11.64 3.44 5.18
CA GLU A 37 11.19 3.70 3.82
C GLU A 37 9.69 3.37 3.66
N ILE A 38 9.27 2.19 4.13
CA ILE A 38 7.85 1.77 4.10
C ILE A 38 6.98 2.78 4.85
N ILE A 39 7.39 3.19 6.06
CA ILE A 39 6.63 4.15 6.86
C ILE A 39 6.53 5.52 6.16
N LYS A 40 7.60 5.96 5.47
CA LYS A 40 7.59 7.21 4.70
C LYS A 40 6.58 7.14 3.55
N GLU A 41 6.52 6.02 2.85
CA GLU A 41 5.56 5.82 1.76
C GLU A 41 4.12 5.82 2.27
N VAL A 42 3.84 5.08 3.35
CA VAL A 42 2.52 5.05 3.97
C VAL A 42 2.06 6.45 4.39
N ARG A 43 2.95 7.28 4.93
CA ARG A 43 2.65 8.68 5.26
C ARG A 43 2.26 9.51 4.03
N THR A 44 2.98 9.34 2.93
CA THR A 44 2.67 10.03 1.67
C THR A 44 1.29 9.63 1.15
N LEU A 45 1.02 8.32 1.04
CA LEU A 45 -0.26 7.80 0.54
C LEU A 45 -1.45 8.25 1.39
N ASP A 46 -1.28 8.23 2.70
CA ASP A 46 -2.33 8.65 3.59
C ASP A 46 -2.57 10.17 3.56
N GLN A 47 -1.53 10.98 3.33
CA GLN A 47 -1.68 12.42 3.07
C GLN A 47 -2.43 12.67 1.76
N GLU A 48 -2.13 11.92 0.70
CA GLU A 48 -2.84 11.99 -0.58
C GLU A 48 -4.33 11.64 -0.41
N ARG A 49 -4.62 10.51 0.27
CA ARG A 49 -5.99 10.10 0.60
C ARG A 49 -6.72 11.19 1.39
N LEU A 50 -6.08 11.74 2.42
CA LEU A 50 -6.66 12.79 3.24
C LEU A 50 -7.01 14.02 2.39
N ASN A 51 -6.09 14.47 1.53
CA ASN A 51 -6.31 15.60 0.63
C ASN A 51 -7.50 15.36 -0.32
N GLU A 52 -7.61 14.14 -0.88
CA GLU A 52 -8.76 13.79 -1.73
C GLU A 52 -10.08 13.80 -0.95
N GLU A 53 -10.09 13.32 0.29
CA GLU A 53 -11.26 13.37 1.19
C GLU A 53 -11.66 14.80 1.55
N VAL A 54 -10.69 15.71 1.77
CA VAL A 54 -10.98 17.13 2.02
C VAL A 54 -11.73 17.75 0.85
N LEU A 55 -11.24 17.50 -0.37
CA LEU A 55 -11.73 18.11 -1.60
C LEU A 55 -13.09 17.53 -2.02
N HIS A 56 -13.26 16.22 -1.94
CA HIS A 56 -14.37 15.50 -2.56
C HIS A 56 -15.30 14.79 -1.57
N GLY A 57 -14.95 14.73 -0.28
CA GLY A 57 -15.68 13.95 0.73
C GLY A 57 -15.49 12.44 0.59
N PHE A 58 -16.30 11.66 1.31
CA PHE A 58 -16.29 10.19 1.21
C PHE A 58 -17.20 9.73 0.07
N SER A 59 -16.70 9.76 -1.16
CA SER A 59 -17.41 9.16 -2.29
C SER A 59 -17.13 7.65 -2.37
N ASN A 60 -18.08 6.87 -2.91
CA ASN A 60 -17.86 5.44 -3.15
C ASN A 60 -16.69 5.17 -4.10
N GLU A 61 -16.36 6.12 -4.98
CA GLU A 61 -15.25 6.02 -5.93
C GLU A 61 -13.90 6.18 -5.22
N ILE A 62 -13.79 7.13 -4.29
CA ILE A 62 -12.59 7.35 -3.47
C ILE A 62 -12.35 6.13 -2.57
N VAL A 63 -13.40 5.63 -1.92
CA VAL A 63 -13.29 4.40 -1.13
C VAL A 63 -12.79 3.23 -1.98
N LYS A 64 -13.34 3.02 -3.19
CA LYS A 64 -12.87 1.96 -4.09
C LYS A 64 -11.41 2.14 -4.50
N LYS A 65 -10.97 3.36 -4.81
CA LYS A 65 -9.59 3.65 -5.24
C LYS A 65 -8.56 3.24 -4.18
N TYR A 66 -8.82 3.54 -2.91
CA TYR A 66 -7.88 3.29 -1.81
C TYR A 66 -8.10 1.94 -1.09
N TRP A 67 -9.27 1.31 -1.23
CA TRP A 67 -9.60 0.05 -0.56
C TRP A 67 -9.34 -1.21 -1.41
N ILE A 68 -8.87 -1.07 -2.65
CA ILE A 68 -8.36 -2.21 -3.42
C ILE A 68 -6.96 -2.54 -2.85
N PRO A 69 -6.78 -3.65 -2.12
CA PRO A 69 -5.50 -3.98 -1.53
C PRO A 69 -4.49 -4.25 -2.65
N ARG A 70 -3.50 -3.37 -2.78
CA ARG A 70 -2.31 -3.60 -3.59
C ARG A 70 -1.15 -3.87 -2.64
N PRO A 71 -0.28 -4.85 -2.93
CA PRO A 71 0.93 -5.05 -2.14
C PRO A 71 1.73 -3.75 -2.13
N PHE A 72 2.02 -3.21 -0.95
CA PHE A 72 2.85 -2.01 -0.81
C PHE A 72 4.31 -2.25 -1.21
N ILE A 73 4.75 -3.52 -1.13
CA ILE A 73 6.08 -3.97 -1.54
C ILE A 73 5.86 -5.22 -2.38
N LYS A 74 6.68 -5.40 -3.42
CA LYS A 74 6.72 -6.67 -4.14
C LYS A 74 7.06 -7.77 -3.13
N PRO A 75 6.25 -8.83 -3.01
CA PRO A 75 6.58 -9.94 -2.13
C PRO A 75 8.00 -10.45 -2.38
N HIS A 76 8.77 -10.66 -1.33
CA HIS A 76 10.15 -11.17 -1.41
C HIS A 76 10.24 -12.60 -1.92
N LEU A 77 9.14 -13.37 -1.81
CA LEU A 77 9.06 -14.74 -2.29
C LEU A 77 8.31 -14.75 -3.62
N ASP A 78 9.01 -15.19 -4.66
CA ASP A 78 8.38 -15.45 -5.95
C ASP A 78 7.29 -16.53 -5.82
N THR A 79 6.26 -16.40 -6.65
CA THR A 79 5.15 -17.34 -6.65
C THR A 79 5.64 -18.72 -7.05
N LYS A 80 5.36 -19.73 -6.21
CA LYS A 80 5.63 -21.13 -6.51
C LYS A 80 4.30 -21.88 -6.65
N ALA A 81 4.12 -22.58 -7.76
CA ALA A 81 2.96 -23.44 -7.94
C ALA A 81 3.01 -24.63 -6.96
N LEU A 82 1.91 -24.88 -6.25
CA LEU A 82 1.76 -26.02 -5.34
C LEU A 82 1.15 -27.26 -6.04
N ASN A 83 0.57 -27.09 -7.23
CA ASN A 83 0.02 -28.16 -8.05
C ASN A 83 0.31 -27.89 -9.54
N LYS A 84 0.12 -28.91 -10.38
CA LYS A 84 0.39 -28.84 -11.83
C LYS A 84 -0.54 -27.88 -12.57
N GLU A 85 -1.80 -27.77 -12.14
CA GLU A 85 -2.77 -26.83 -12.72
C GLU A 85 -2.37 -25.37 -12.49
N THR A 86 -1.86 -25.04 -11.30
CA THR A 86 -1.34 -23.70 -10.97
C THR A 86 -0.02 -23.41 -11.69
N GLU A 87 0.76 -24.44 -12.01
CA GLU A 87 2.00 -24.31 -12.77
C GLU A 87 1.71 -23.82 -14.20
N GLU A 88 0.69 -24.37 -14.84
CA GLU A 88 0.23 -23.96 -16.18
C GLU A 88 -0.30 -22.53 -16.18
N ILE A 89 -1.15 -22.18 -15.19
CA ILE A 89 -1.67 -20.82 -15.00
C ILE A 89 -0.53 -19.82 -14.72
N LEU A 90 0.49 -20.24 -13.97
CA LEU A 90 1.64 -19.39 -13.65
C LEU A 90 2.49 -19.14 -14.90
N SER A 91 2.72 -20.14 -15.75
CA SER A 91 3.42 -19.96 -17.03
C SER A 91 2.68 -19.01 -17.98
N GLU A 92 1.37 -19.16 -18.12
CA GLU A 92 0.55 -18.28 -18.96
C GLU A 92 0.66 -16.81 -18.49
N LYS A 93 0.61 -16.58 -17.17
CA LYS A 93 0.72 -15.25 -16.58
C LYS A 93 2.09 -14.59 -16.79
N ILE A 94 3.16 -15.39 -16.69
CA ILE A 94 4.52 -14.92 -16.95
C ILE A 94 4.68 -14.55 -18.42
N GLU A 95 4.11 -15.32 -19.35
CA GLU A 95 4.13 -15.02 -20.78
C GLU A 95 3.33 -13.74 -21.12
N GLU A 96 2.17 -13.52 -20.48
CA GLU A 96 1.37 -12.29 -20.60
C GLU A 96 2.11 -11.05 -20.08
N GLU A 97 2.82 -11.15 -18.94
CA GLU A 97 3.63 -10.04 -18.40
C GLU A 97 4.79 -9.66 -19.34
N ILE A 98 5.49 -10.64 -19.91
CA ILE A 98 6.60 -10.41 -20.86
C ILE A 98 6.09 -9.76 -22.15
N SER A 99 4.91 -10.14 -22.63
CA SER A 99 4.30 -9.54 -23.83
C SER A 99 3.89 -8.08 -23.62
N ASN A 100 3.40 -7.73 -22.43
CA ASN A 100 2.95 -6.38 -22.11
C ASN A 100 4.09 -5.38 -21.85
N ASP A 101 5.29 -5.84 -21.46
CA ASP A 101 6.47 -4.98 -21.25
C ASP A 101 7.22 -4.64 -22.56
N HIS A 102 6.81 -5.26 -23.67
CA HIS A 102 7.36 -5.06 -25.02
C HIS A 102 6.43 -4.31 -25.99
N SER A 103 5.33 -3.72 -25.51
CA SER A 103 4.39 -2.86 -26.26
C SER A 103 4.36 -1.44 -25.72
#